data_AF-A0AA51L5H1-F1
#
_entry.id   AF-A0AA51L5H1-F1
#
_cell.length_a   1.000
_cell.length_b   1.000
_cell.length_c   1.000
_cell.angle_alpha   90.00
_cell.angle_beta   90.00
_cell.angle_gamma   90.00
#
_symmetry.space_group_name_H-M   'P 1'
#
loop_
_entity.id
_entity.type
_entity.pdbx_description
1 polymer ?
#
loop_
_entity_poly.entity_id
_entity_poly.type
_entity_poly.pdbx_seq_one_letter_code
_entity_poly.pdbx_strand_id
1 'polypeptide(L)'
;MMKTTDQFYYHAFAKEQVDLNWANHELRQAMFNVMRFWLEKGVDGFRLDVINFLKVNDSFPDNPFDQDKKEQIHLNDKDQEGIMKVIREISEVVHQYPDQFNVGEVGSEDIDIQKPIQVRGSWMWPLTSIS
;
A
#
# COMPACT_ATOMS: atom_id res chain seq x y z
N MET A 1 -6.45 -31.75 -3.26
CA MET A 1 -6.51 -30.90 -4.46
C MET A 1 -7.34 -29.67 -4.11
N MET A 2 -6.84 -28.46 -4.35
CA MET A 2 -7.67 -27.26 -4.22
C MET A 2 -8.78 -27.31 -5.27
N LYS A 3 -10.02 -27.06 -4.86
CA LYS A 3 -11.19 -27.06 -5.73
C LYS A 3 -11.17 -25.78 -6.58
N THR A 4 -11.20 -25.90 -7.90
CA THR A 4 -11.32 -24.76 -8.81
C THR A 4 -12.77 -24.27 -8.81
N THR A 5 -12.97 -22.95 -8.80
CA THR A 5 -14.29 -22.33 -8.59
C THR A 5 -14.94 -21.78 -9.86
N ASP A 6 -14.34 -21.98 -11.05
CA ASP A 6 -14.74 -21.35 -12.33
C ASP A 6 -14.89 -19.82 -12.23
N GLN A 7 -14.06 -19.20 -11.38
CA GLN A 7 -13.99 -17.75 -11.17
C GLN A 7 -12.58 -17.24 -11.47
N PHE A 8 -12.49 -15.97 -11.86
CA PHE A 8 -11.23 -15.24 -11.93
C PHE A 8 -10.88 -14.66 -10.55
N TYR A 9 -9.58 -14.48 -10.30
CA TYR A 9 -9.08 -13.65 -9.21
C TYR A 9 -8.40 -12.42 -9.80
N TYR A 10 -8.33 -11.35 -9.00
CA TYR A 10 -7.65 -10.13 -9.40
C TYR A 10 -6.16 -10.19 -9.08
N HIS A 11 -5.34 -9.70 -10.01
CA HIS A 11 -3.91 -9.46 -9.82
C HIS A 11 -3.50 -8.21 -10.62
N ALA A 12 -2.86 -7.24 -9.98
CA ALA A 12 -2.36 -6.04 -10.64
C ALA A 12 -1.04 -6.29 -11.40
N PHE A 13 -0.25 -7.26 -10.93
CA PHE A 13 1.08 -7.58 -11.46
C PHE A 13 1.11 -8.98 -12.05
N ALA A 14 2.07 -9.83 -11.64
CA ALA A 14 2.15 -11.21 -12.12
C ALA A 14 0.96 -12.04 -11.62
N LYS A 15 0.53 -13.04 -12.42
CA LYS A 15 -0.57 -13.94 -12.05
C LYS A 15 -0.33 -14.69 -10.73
N GLU A 16 0.93 -14.91 -10.36
CA GLU A 16 1.33 -15.52 -9.10
C GLU A 16 1.17 -14.58 -7.88
N GLN A 17 1.03 -13.26 -8.12
CA GLN A 17 0.86 -12.23 -7.10
C GLN A 17 -0.62 -11.85 -6.98
N VAL A 18 -1.41 -12.73 -6.36
CA VAL A 18 -2.83 -12.47 -6.12
C VAL A 18 -3.02 -11.30 -5.15
N ASP A 19 -3.83 -10.33 -5.53
CA ASP A 19 -4.10 -9.15 -4.72
C ASP A 19 -4.98 -9.47 -3.50
N LEU A 20 -4.63 -8.87 -2.38
CA LEU A 20 -5.33 -9.02 -1.12
C LEU A 20 -6.53 -8.06 -1.05
N ASN A 21 -7.69 -8.56 -0.62
CA ASN A 21 -8.88 -7.73 -0.45
C ASN A 21 -8.85 -6.95 0.88
N TRP A 22 -8.30 -5.74 0.87
CA TRP A 22 -8.20 -4.88 2.05
C TRP A 22 -9.54 -4.35 2.59
N ALA A 23 -10.67 -4.57 1.89
CA ALA A 23 -11.99 -4.32 2.47
C ALA A 23 -12.35 -5.36 3.55
N ASN A 24 -11.78 -6.57 3.47
CA ASN A 24 -11.99 -7.62 4.46
C ASN A 24 -11.30 -7.29 5.79
N HIS A 25 -12.08 -7.13 6.85
CA HIS A 25 -11.58 -6.79 8.18
C HIS A 25 -10.65 -7.87 8.77
N GLU A 26 -10.97 -9.16 8.57
CA GLU A 26 -10.15 -10.27 9.07
C GLU A 26 -8.76 -10.26 8.42
N LEU A 27 -8.70 -9.95 7.12
CA LEU A 27 -7.45 -9.81 6.40
C LEU A 27 -6.61 -8.65 6.94
N ARG A 28 -7.22 -7.49 7.21
CA ARG A 28 -6.51 -6.35 7.80
C ARG A 28 -5.90 -6.72 9.15
N GLN A 29 -6.67 -7.38 10.02
CA GLN A 29 -6.14 -7.82 11.31
C GLN A 29 -5.01 -8.84 11.17
N ALA A 30 -5.11 -9.78 10.22
CA ALA A 30 -4.05 -10.72 9.92
C ALA A 30 -2.76 -10.01 9.46
N MET A 31 -2.87 -9.03 8.56
CA MET A 31 -1.72 -8.26 8.09
C MET A 31 -1.11 -7.40 9.21
N PHE A 32 -1.93 -6.80 10.07
CA PHE A 32 -1.43 -6.05 11.23
C PHE A 32 -0.67 -6.95 12.22
N ASN A 33 -1.09 -8.22 12.38
CA ASN A 33 -0.32 -9.20 13.16
C ASN A 33 1.04 -9.51 12.51
N VAL A 34 1.11 -9.62 11.18
CA VAL A 34 2.38 -9.80 10.46
C VAL A 34 3.31 -8.60 10.71
N MET A 35 2.78 -7.39 10.67
CA MET A 35 3.56 -6.18 10.96
C MET A 35 4.07 -6.18 12.40
N ARG A 36 3.19 -6.43 13.39
CA ARG A 36 3.57 -6.53 14.81
C ARG A 36 4.66 -7.56 15.06
N PHE A 37 4.56 -8.74 14.43
CA PHE A 37 5.58 -9.79 14.55
C PHE A 37 6.98 -9.28 14.17
N TRP A 38 7.10 -8.49 13.11
CA TRP A 38 8.39 -7.93 12.70
C TRP A 38 8.84 -6.79 13.61
N LEU A 39 7.92 -5.92 14.03
CA LEU A 39 8.22 -4.83 14.98
C LEU A 39 8.70 -5.37 16.33
N GLU A 40 8.10 -6.44 16.84
CA GLU A 40 8.52 -7.16 18.05
C GLU A 40 9.90 -7.81 17.91
N LYS A 41 10.36 -8.06 16.68
CA LYS A 41 11.72 -8.53 16.39
C LYS A 41 12.74 -7.40 16.25
N GLY A 42 12.30 -6.15 16.33
CA GLY A 42 13.17 -4.97 16.31
C GLY A 42 13.48 -4.44 14.91
N VAL A 43 12.60 -4.64 13.91
CA VAL A 43 12.72 -3.86 12.65
C VAL A 43 12.34 -2.40 12.91
N ASP A 44 13.04 -1.45 12.28
CA ASP A 44 12.86 -0.01 12.55
C ASP A 44 11.66 0.64 11.82
N GLY A 45 10.90 -0.15 11.07
CA GLY A 45 9.84 0.36 10.21
C GLY A 45 9.64 -0.43 8.93
N PHE A 46 8.81 0.12 8.04
CA PHE A 46 8.50 -0.53 6.76
C PHE A 46 8.63 0.42 5.58
N ARG A 47 9.18 -0.10 4.48
CA ARG A 47 8.94 0.43 3.14
C ARG A 47 7.76 -0.33 2.55
N LEU A 48 6.65 0.37 2.32
CA LEU A 48 5.41 -0.20 1.80
C LEU A 48 5.42 -0.09 0.27
N ASP A 49 5.54 -1.23 -0.40
CA ASP A 49 5.56 -1.35 -1.86
C ASP A 49 4.21 -0.96 -2.48
N VAL A 50 4.25 -0.21 -3.58
CA VAL A 50 3.09 0.18 -4.40
C VAL A 50 1.81 0.51 -3.61
N ILE A 51 1.92 1.34 -2.57
CA ILE A 51 0.86 1.54 -1.57
C ILE A 51 -0.44 2.09 -2.17
N ASN A 52 -0.36 2.77 -3.32
CA ASN A 52 -1.50 3.30 -4.04
C ASN A 52 -2.33 2.25 -4.78
N PHE A 53 -1.88 1.00 -4.89
CA PHE A 53 -2.59 -0.12 -5.53
C PHE A 53 -3.36 -1.00 -4.53
N LEU A 54 -3.39 -0.65 -3.22
CA LEU A 54 -4.06 -1.46 -2.18
C LEU A 54 -5.56 -1.71 -2.41
N LYS A 55 -6.22 -0.91 -3.24
CA LYS A 55 -7.65 -1.00 -3.49
C LYS A 55 -7.98 -0.69 -4.94
N VAL A 56 -8.89 -1.50 -5.49
CA VAL A 56 -9.55 -1.29 -6.78
C VAL A 56 -10.98 -0.79 -6.58
N ASN A 57 -11.57 -0.24 -7.62
CA ASN A 57 -12.96 0.18 -7.64
C ASN A 57 -13.87 -1.03 -7.42
N ASP A 58 -14.80 -0.93 -6.46
CA ASP A 58 -15.65 -2.05 -6.04
C ASP A 58 -16.67 -2.49 -7.13
N SER A 59 -16.88 -1.67 -8.16
CA SER A 59 -17.71 -2.02 -9.33
C SER A 59 -16.91 -2.67 -10.46
N PHE A 60 -15.58 -2.77 -10.33
CA PHE A 60 -14.66 -3.34 -11.33
C PHE A 60 -14.89 -2.87 -12.78
N PRO A 61 -15.05 -1.56 -13.04
CA PRO A 61 -15.10 -1.05 -14.41
C PRO A 61 -13.74 -1.20 -15.11
N ASP A 62 -13.77 -1.41 -16.43
CA ASP A 62 -12.57 -1.45 -17.25
C ASP A 62 -11.77 -0.15 -17.15
N ASN A 63 -10.45 -0.27 -17.13
CA ASN A 63 -9.57 0.89 -17.26
C ASN A 63 -9.49 1.34 -18.72
N PRO A 64 -9.48 2.66 -19.00
CA PRO A 64 -9.20 3.16 -20.33
C PRO A 64 -7.80 2.77 -20.81
N PHE A 65 -7.61 2.75 -22.12
CA PHE A 65 -6.31 2.47 -22.74
C PHE A 65 -5.88 3.66 -23.60
N ASP A 66 -4.69 4.18 -23.32
CA ASP A 66 -4.05 5.22 -24.13
C ASP A 66 -3.44 4.56 -25.38
N GLN A 67 -4.05 4.80 -26.54
CA GLN A 67 -3.61 4.21 -27.81
C GLN A 67 -2.26 4.78 -28.29
N ASP A 68 -1.95 6.02 -27.95
CA ASP A 68 -0.73 6.70 -28.40
C ASP A 68 0.47 6.20 -27.58
N LYS A 69 0.30 6.08 -26.26
CA LYS A 69 1.33 5.54 -25.37
C LYS A 69 1.39 4.01 -25.34
N LYS A 70 0.34 3.35 -25.83
CA LYS A 70 0.14 1.89 -25.76
C LYS A 70 0.17 1.37 -24.32
N GLU A 71 -0.45 2.13 -23.42
CA GLU A 71 -0.44 1.87 -21.99
C GLU A 71 -1.86 1.97 -21.42
N GLN A 72 -2.10 1.19 -20.36
CA GLN A 72 -3.35 1.30 -19.61
C GLN A 72 -3.33 2.58 -18.76
N ILE A 73 -4.45 3.30 -18.76
CA ILE A 73 -4.68 4.40 -17.83
C ILE A 73 -5.29 3.80 -16.57
N HIS A 74 -4.49 3.71 -15.51
CA HIS A 74 -4.90 3.19 -14.20
C HIS A 74 -5.83 4.17 -13.49
N LEU A 75 -7.11 4.19 -13.86
CA LEU A 75 -8.14 5.07 -13.30
C LEU A 75 -8.94 4.39 -12.19
N ASN A 76 -9.14 3.08 -12.29
CA ASN A 76 -10.06 2.29 -11.47
C ASN A 76 -9.34 1.31 -10.54
N ASP A 77 -8.00 1.27 -10.56
CA ASP A 77 -7.17 0.29 -9.84
C ASP A 77 -6.01 0.91 -9.04
N LYS A 78 -5.88 2.24 -9.01
CA LYS A 78 -4.99 2.97 -8.10
C LYS A 78 -5.73 4.10 -7.40
N ASP A 79 -5.25 4.54 -6.24
CA ASP A 79 -5.73 5.75 -5.55
C ASP A 79 -7.24 5.77 -5.25
N GLN A 80 -7.85 4.59 -5.07
CA GLN A 80 -9.30 4.44 -4.95
C GLN A 80 -9.84 4.89 -3.58
N GLU A 81 -11.14 5.23 -3.54
CA GLU A 81 -11.80 5.71 -2.33
C GLU A 81 -11.59 4.78 -1.13
N GLY A 82 -11.27 5.34 0.03
CA GLY A 82 -11.06 4.58 1.26
C GLY A 82 -9.64 4.03 1.45
N ILE A 83 -8.76 4.09 0.45
CA ILE A 83 -7.36 3.66 0.57
C ILE A 83 -6.62 4.39 1.70
N MET A 84 -6.86 5.69 1.84
CA MET A 84 -6.23 6.51 2.88
C MET A 84 -6.66 6.09 4.29
N LYS A 85 -7.82 5.47 4.46
CA LYS A 85 -8.23 4.91 5.76
C LYS A 85 -7.34 3.71 6.09
N VAL A 86 -7.13 2.80 5.15
CA VAL A 86 -6.27 1.62 5.33
C VAL A 86 -4.82 2.05 5.62
N ILE A 87 -4.29 3.02 4.88
CA ILE A 87 -2.93 3.55 5.10
C ILE A 87 -2.79 4.16 6.50
N ARG A 88 -3.83 4.86 7.00
CA ARG A 88 -3.84 5.35 8.39
C ARG A 88 -3.85 4.22 9.41
N GLU A 89 -4.67 3.19 9.21
CA GLU A 89 -4.70 2.01 10.10
C GLU A 89 -3.32 1.30 10.13
N ILE A 90 -2.64 1.16 8.98
CA ILE A 90 -1.26 0.65 8.89
C ILE A 90 -0.30 1.54 9.70
N SER A 91 -0.39 2.85 9.54
CA SER A 91 0.45 3.81 10.26
C SER A 91 0.21 3.78 11.77
N GLU A 92 -1.04 3.63 12.21
CA GLU A 92 -1.41 3.50 13.62
C GLU A 92 -0.78 2.27 14.26
N VAL A 93 -0.69 1.14 13.55
CA VAL A 93 -0.01 -0.08 14.04
C VAL A 93 1.47 0.17 14.26
N VAL A 94 2.16 0.85 13.34
CA VAL A 94 3.60 1.11 13.44
C VAL A 94 3.91 2.11 14.55
N HIS A 95 3.09 3.17 14.68
CA HIS A 95 3.26 4.18 15.73
C HIS A 95 2.95 3.69 17.16
N GLN A 96 2.48 2.45 17.34
CA GLN A 96 2.43 1.82 18.67
C GLN A 96 3.83 1.47 19.21
N TYR A 97 4.84 1.47 18.34
CA TYR A 97 6.22 1.17 18.68
C TYR A 97 7.06 2.46 18.58
N PRO A 98 7.91 2.75 19.58
CA PRO A 98 8.69 3.98 19.60
C PRO A 98 9.74 4.00 18.47
N ASP A 99 10.03 5.19 17.96
CA ASP A 99 11.10 5.47 16.99
C ASP A 99 10.97 4.77 15.62
N GLN A 100 9.78 4.22 15.30
CA GLN A 100 9.55 3.54 14.02
C GLN A 100 9.01 4.45 12.92
N PHE A 101 9.32 4.09 11.67
CA PHE A 101 8.90 4.85 10.49
C PHE A 101 8.18 4.01 9.43
N ASN A 102 7.43 4.68 8.56
CA ASN A 102 6.91 4.10 7.33
C ASN A 102 7.27 4.99 6.15
N VAL A 103 7.60 4.38 5.02
CA VAL A 103 7.72 5.06 3.73
C VAL A 103 6.93 4.29 2.69
N GLY A 104 5.97 4.95 2.04
CA GLY A 104 5.19 4.35 0.96
C GLY A 104 5.82 4.64 -0.40
N GLU A 105 6.02 3.61 -1.22
CA GLU A 105 6.23 3.81 -2.64
C GLU A 105 4.89 4.06 -3.33
N VAL A 106 4.84 5.07 -4.18
CA VAL A 106 3.67 5.43 -4.97
C VAL A 106 4.01 5.22 -6.44
N GLY A 107 3.32 4.28 -7.10
CA GLY A 107 3.45 4.04 -8.53
C GLY A 107 2.72 5.14 -9.32
N SER A 108 3.34 6.31 -9.45
CA SER A 108 2.84 7.44 -10.23
C SER A 108 3.98 8.38 -10.63
N GLU A 109 3.96 8.88 -11.85
CA GLU A 109 4.87 9.96 -12.30
C GLU A 109 4.37 11.35 -11.87
N ASP A 110 3.12 11.45 -11.44
CA ASP A 110 2.53 12.70 -10.95
C ASP A 110 3.01 13.00 -9.52
N ILE A 111 3.81 14.06 -9.41
CA ILE A 111 4.41 14.49 -8.14
C ILE A 111 3.37 14.99 -7.13
N ASP A 112 2.22 15.48 -7.57
CA ASP A 112 1.17 15.95 -6.67
C ASP A 112 0.43 14.78 -6.00
N ILE A 113 0.50 13.57 -6.58
CA ILE A 113 0.04 12.32 -5.97
C ILE A 113 1.08 11.78 -4.96
N GLN A 114 2.37 12.05 -5.17
CA GLN A 114 3.44 11.60 -4.26
C GLN A 114 3.53 12.43 -2.96
N LYS A 115 3.35 13.76 -3.04
CA LYS A 115 3.52 14.70 -1.92
C LYS A 115 2.70 14.39 -0.66
N PRO A 116 1.40 14.03 -0.72
CA PRO A 116 0.57 13.84 0.48
C PRO A 116 1.02 12.64 1.33
N ILE A 117 1.63 11.64 0.69
CA ILE A 117 2.09 10.39 1.32
C ILE A 117 3.46 10.59 2.01
N GLN A 118 4.21 11.63 1.63
CA GLN A 118 5.55 11.92 2.14
C GLN A 118 5.56 12.86 3.37
N VAL A 119 4.46 13.57 3.67
CA VAL A 119 4.48 14.76 4.55
C VAL A 119 3.96 14.53 5.98
N ARG A 120 3.65 13.30 6.40
CA ARG A 120 3.31 13.02 7.81
C ARG A 120 4.08 11.83 8.38
N GLY A 121 5.34 12.07 8.73
CA GLY A 121 6.12 11.16 9.57
C GLY A 121 7.62 11.44 9.51
N SER A 122 8.11 12.31 10.40
CA SER A 122 9.49 12.40 10.90
C SER A 122 10.65 12.47 9.89
N TRP A 123 11.12 13.69 9.61
CA TRP A 123 12.50 13.93 9.19
C TRP A 123 13.19 14.82 10.21
N MET A 124 14.04 14.26 11.08
CA MET A 124 15.33 14.86 11.47
C MET A 124 16.18 13.84 12.22
N TRP A 125 17.19 13.28 11.56
CA TRP A 125 18.34 12.70 12.23
C TRP A 125 19.08 13.80 13.04
N PRO A 126 19.68 13.50 14.20
CA PRO A 126 20.60 14.42 14.85
C PRO A 126 21.93 14.37 14.10
N LEU A 127 22.29 15.44 13.39
CA LEU A 127 23.69 15.69 13.07
C LEU A 127 24.33 16.29 14.33
N THR A 128 25.26 15.54 14.90
CA THR A 128 26.22 16.03 15.89
C THR A 128 27.05 17.18 15.31
N SER A 129 27.10 18.29 16.05
CA SER A 129 28.23 19.24 16.10
C SER A 129 28.41 19.51 17.59
N ILE A 130 29.42 18.95 18.28
CA ILE A 130 30.77 19.53 18.42
C ILE A 130 30.80 21.03 18.09
N SER A 131 30.41 21.84 19.07
CA SER A 131 31.23 22.91 19.66
C SER A 131 30.54 23.44 20.91
#